data_AF-H1Q4A0-F1
#
_entry.id   AF-H1Q4A0-F1
#
_cell.length_a   1.000
_cell.length_b   1.000
_cell.length_c   1.000
_cell.angle_alpha   90.00
_cell.angle_beta   90.00
_cell.angle_gamma   90.00
#
_symmetry.space_group_name_H-M   'P 1'
#
loop_
_entity.id
_entity.type
_entity.pdbx_description
1 polymer ?
#
loop_
_entity_poly.entity_id
_entity_poly.type
_entity_poly.pdbx_seq_one_letter_code
_entity_poly.pdbx_strand_id
1 'polypeptide(L)'
;MNKIFQLSLLLGASVAFAGCAGEEDNIFSQSAAERLNAASELYSSRLEAQPNGWVMQLYPTTDKEAPFGNGYLVLVDFNKDRSVKAAMNNILSGNMFMEDSSSWEVITDNGPVLTFNTYNKVIHAFSNPEDVPSTGTQDHPKNETGVGIGGDYEFVIVQAPEDASYMLLKGKKRGTYNLLTPMEQGVKYSDYINEMTSFQKQMFPSKIPTFDVIHFGDSIYKMEGADDGIPNIYPYNLDGVLNESFNPFLVTKNGSDYFLRFRDPKVYGTTSVQEFRYNAEKDQFQMVTKNGKDFVVNENFYISGDDPLRFFNETATLAEKLKSWRMTNANGKSESFKTVYDNVAKAFRSKGITLNMLQFKKKDRENFYQIGISFRNGLQTVIVWYDYTYAKDDTGITLNFSAPSSTPAQTLLTRVPEARTLLDIFSQKFTVTREKTAFDLNSIKLVSAMDANQWFVLSLM
;
A
#
# COMPACT_ATOMS: atom_id res chain seq x y z
N MET A 1 -50.60 -68.89 -19.22
CA MET A 1 -49.41 -68.03 -19.05
C MET A 1 -49.04 -67.21 -20.30
N ASN A 2 -49.27 -67.68 -21.54
CA ASN A 2 -48.80 -66.95 -22.74
C ASN A 2 -49.57 -65.66 -23.11
N LYS A 3 -50.83 -65.50 -22.70
CA LYS A 3 -51.63 -64.31 -23.06
C LYS A 3 -51.31 -63.06 -22.21
N ILE A 4 -50.90 -63.26 -20.95
CA ILE A 4 -50.50 -62.15 -20.07
C ILE A 4 -49.14 -61.61 -20.50
N PHE A 5 -48.19 -62.50 -20.83
CA PHE A 5 -46.86 -62.10 -21.32
C PHE A 5 -46.93 -61.33 -22.66
N GLN A 6 -47.84 -61.71 -23.56
CA GLN A 6 -48.07 -60.98 -24.82
C GLN A 6 -48.71 -59.61 -24.60
N LEU A 7 -49.62 -59.47 -23.62
CA LEU A 7 -50.22 -58.18 -23.27
C LEU A 7 -49.22 -57.24 -22.58
N SER A 8 -48.34 -57.79 -21.73
CA SER A 8 -47.25 -57.05 -21.09
C SER A 8 -46.20 -56.56 -22.10
N LEU A 9 -45.91 -57.35 -23.13
CA LEU A 9 -44.96 -56.98 -24.19
C LEU A 9 -45.51 -55.88 -25.11
N LEU A 10 -46.83 -55.91 -25.39
CA LEU A 10 -47.53 -54.88 -26.16
C LEU A 10 -47.67 -53.56 -25.39
N LEU A 11 -47.95 -53.60 -24.09
CA LEU A 11 -47.95 -52.39 -23.24
C LEU A 11 -46.54 -51.80 -23.10
N GLY A 12 -45.51 -52.63 -22.93
CA GLY A 12 -44.11 -52.17 -22.86
C GLY A 12 -43.62 -51.50 -24.15
N ALA A 13 -44.00 -52.03 -25.31
CA ALA A 13 -43.68 -51.43 -26.60
C ALA A 13 -44.36 -50.07 -26.82
N SER A 14 -45.60 -49.88 -26.33
CA SER A 14 -46.30 -48.59 -26.43
C SER A 14 -45.74 -47.48 -25.52
N VAL A 15 -45.17 -47.82 -24.35
CA VAL A 15 -44.52 -46.83 -23.47
C VAL A 15 -43.12 -46.47 -23.98
N ALA A 16 -42.43 -47.40 -24.64
CA ALA A 16 -41.11 -47.14 -25.26
C ALA A 16 -41.18 -46.16 -26.45
N PHE A 17 -42.28 -46.13 -27.19
CA PHE A 17 -42.46 -45.19 -28.32
C PHE A 17 -43.01 -43.81 -27.92
N ALA A 18 -43.63 -43.67 -26.74
CA ALA A 18 -44.05 -42.38 -26.21
C ALA A 18 -42.88 -41.60 -25.55
N GLY A 19 -41.80 -42.28 -25.16
CA GLY A 19 -40.61 -41.67 -24.55
C GLY A 19 -39.65 -41.00 -25.54
N CYS A 20 -39.83 -41.19 -26.86
CA CYS A 20 -38.98 -40.62 -27.91
C CYS A 20 -39.74 -39.72 -28.90
N ALA A 21 -40.94 -39.26 -28.54
CA ALA A 21 -41.77 -38.39 -29.39
C ALA A 21 -41.97 -36.98 -28.81
N GLY A 22 -41.17 -36.61 -27.80
CA GLY A 22 -40.97 -35.21 -27.45
C GLY A 22 -39.69 -34.74 -28.13
N GLU A 23 -39.82 -34.00 -29.24
CA GLU A 23 -38.76 -33.06 -29.60
C GLU A 23 -38.69 -32.08 -28.43
N GLU A 24 -37.73 -32.29 -27.51
CA GLU A 24 -37.38 -31.23 -26.57
C GLU A 24 -36.88 -30.07 -27.42
N ASP A 25 -37.57 -28.93 -27.34
CA ASP A 25 -37.10 -27.69 -27.94
C ASP A 25 -35.66 -27.48 -27.49
N ASN A 26 -34.74 -27.42 -28.46
CA ASN A 26 -33.34 -27.16 -28.17
C ASN A 26 -33.24 -25.85 -27.36
N ILE A 27 -32.84 -25.96 -26.07
CA ILE A 27 -32.67 -24.81 -25.16
C ILE A 27 -31.72 -23.76 -25.78
N PHE A 28 -30.82 -24.19 -26.67
CA PHE A 28 -29.92 -23.33 -27.42
C PHE A 28 -30.05 -23.59 -28.92
N SER A 29 -30.12 -22.51 -29.71
CA SER A 29 -30.16 -22.59 -31.17
C SER A 29 -28.85 -23.05 -31.83
N GLN A 30 -27.73 -23.00 -31.09
CA GLN A 30 -26.40 -23.40 -31.55
C GLN A 30 -25.95 -24.70 -30.88
N SER A 31 -25.13 -25.48 -31.59
CA SER A 31 -24.51 -26.68 -31.03
C SER A 31 -23.61 -26.35 -29.84
N ALA A 32 -23.38 -27.32 -28.95
CA ALA A 32 -22.47 -27.14 -27.82
C ALA A 32 -21.07 -26.69 -28.28
N ALA A 33 -20.53 -27.31 -29.34
CA ALA A 33 -19.21 -26.98 -29.88
C ALA A 33 -19.13 -25.52 -30.38
N GLU A 34 -20.14 -25.04 -31.11
CA GLU A 34 -20.19 -23.64 -31.58
C GLU A 34 -20.22 -22.64 -30.43
N ARG A 35 -20.99 -22.93 -29.36
CA ARG A 35 -21.05 -22.06 -28.18
C ARG A 35 -19.71 -22.02 -27.43
N LEU A 36 -19.01 -23.16 -27.34
CA LEU A 36 -17.70 -23.23 -26.68
C LEU A 36 -16.64 -22.44 -27.47
N ASN A 37 -16.62 -22.56 -28.79
CA ASN A 37 -15.72 -21.78 -29.65
C ASN A 37 -16.03 -20.28 -29.56
N ALA A 38 -17.30 -19.90 -29.62
CA ALA A 38 -17.72 -18.50 -29.49
C ALA A 38 -17.31 -17.90 -28.14
N ALA A 39 -17.42 -18.67 -27.04
CA ALA A 39 -16.95 -18.22 -25.74
C ALA A 39 -15.43 -18.04 -25.70
N SER A 40 -14.66 -19.02 -26.20
CA SER A 40 -13.20 -18.93 -26.27
C SER A 40 -12.73 -17.71 -27.07
N GLU A 41 -13.32 -17.47 -28.25
CA GLU A 41 -13.03 -16.31 -29.10
C GLU A 41 -13.40 -15.00 -28.40
N LEU A 42 -14.58 -14.93 -27.78
CA LEU A 42 -15.04 -13.75 -27.06
C LEU A 42 -14.06 -13.35 -25.97
N TYR A 43 -13.73 -14.26 -25.05
CA TYR A 43 -12.85 -13.93 -23.92
C TYR A 43 -11.40 -13.70 -24.36
N SER A 44 -10.93 -14.41 -25.37
CA SER A 44 -9.63 -14.14 -26.00
C SER A 44 -9.57 -12.70 -26.53
N SER A 45 -10.60 -12.26 -27.26
CA SER A 45 -10.68 -10.90 -27.79
C SER A 45 -10.69 -9.83 -26.69
N ARG A 46 -11.27 -10.14 -25.51
CA ARG A 46 -11.25 -9.23 -24.36
C ARG A 46 -9.84 -9.14 -23.77
N LEU A 47 -9.11 -10.26 -23.63
CA LEU A 47 -7.74 -10.27 -23.11
C LEU A 47 -6.79 -9.51 -24.04
N GLU A 48 -6.98 -9.66 -25.35
CA GLU A 48 -6.23 -8.99 -26.42
C GLU A 48 -6.61 -7.51 -26.61
N ALA A 49 -7.68 -7.03 -25.98
CA ALA A 49 -8.20 -5.68 -26.19
C ALA A 49 -7.28 -4.58 -25.64
N GLN A 50 -6.36 -4.92 -24.72
CA GLN A 50 -5.45 -3.97 -24.09
C GLN A 50 -4.07 -4.02 -24.75
N PRO A 51 -3.67 -2.99 -25.53
CA PRO A 51 -2.49 -3.05 -26.39
C PRO A 51 -1.14 -3.01 -25.67
N ASN A 52 -1.13 -2.74 -24.36
CA ASN A 52 0.06 -2.86 -23.51
C ASN A 52 -0.13 -3.89 -22.39
N GLY A 53 -1.18 -4.71 -22.52
CA GLY A 53 -1.55 -5.73 -21.56
C GLY A 53 -2.23 -5.20 -20.29
N TRP A 54 -2.05 -5.97 -19.23
CA TRP A 54 -2.76 -5.87 -17.97
C TRP A 54 -1.79 -5.90 -16.80
N VAL A 55 -2.18 -5.21 -15.73
CA VAL A 55 -1.61 -5.33 -14.40
C VAL A 55 -2.45 -6.34 -13.62
N MET A 56 -1.89 -7.51 -13.35
CA MET A 56 -2.51 -8.56 -12.55
C MET A 56 -2.09 -8.43 -11.09
N GLN A 57 -3.08 -8.30 -10.21
CA GLN A 57 -2.93 -8.45 -8.76
C GLN A 57 -3.06 -9.92 -8.40
N LEU A 58 -1.92 -10.59 -8.19
CA LEU A 58 -1.85 -12.02 -7.89
C LEU A 58 -1.66 -12.26 -6.40
N TYR A 59 -2.46 -13.16 -5.82
CA TYR A 59 -2.33 -13.57 -4.42
C TYR A 59 -2.17 -15.10 -4.34
N PRO A 60 -0.93 -15.61 -4.47
CA PRO A 60 -0.65 -17.03 -4.34
C PRO A 60 -0.89 -17.48 -2.90
N THR A 61 -1.39 -18.70 -2.72
CA THR A 61 -1.61 -19.26 -1.37
C THR A 61 -1.57 -20.77 -1.36
N THR A 62 -0.98 -21.32 -0.31
CA THR A 62 -1.05 -22.74 0.02
C THR A 62 -2.18 -23.03 1.02
N ASP A 63 -2.70 -22.01 1.68
CA ASP A 63 -3.73 -22.11 2.72
C ASP A 63 -5.13 -22.30 2.15
N LYS A 64 -5.96 -23.04 2.89
CA LYS A 64 -7.33 -23.37 2.49
C LYS A 64 -8.41 -22.54 3.19
N GLU A 65 -8.11 -21.89 4.31
CA GLU A 65 -9.14 -21.29 5.18
C GLU A 65 -9.21 -19.76 5.09
N ALA A 66 -8.08 -19.09 4.93
CA ALA A 66 -8.00 -17.69 4.54
C ALA A 66 -6.61 -17.48 3.93
N PRO A 67 -6.44 -16.90 2.74
CA PRO A 67 -5.12 -16.71 2.20
C PRO A 67 -4.34 -15.77 3.13
N PHE A 68 -3.30 -16.27 3.77
CA PHE A 68 -2.27 -15.45 4.41
C PHE A 68 -1.09 -15.42 3.45
N GLY A 69 -0.69 -14.23 2.99
CA GLY A 69 0.42 -14.13 2.04
C GLY A 69 0.53 -12.81 1.30
N ASN A 70 1.72 -12.61 0.75
CA ASN A 70 2.06 -11.43 -0.03
C ASN A 70 1.23 -11.39 -1.32
N GLY A 71 0.79 -10.19 -1.68
CA GLY A 71 0.35 -9.91 -3.03
C GLY A 71 1.54 -9.65 -3.96
N TYR A 72 1.37 -9.93 -5.24
CA TYR A 72 2.37 -9.66 -6.26
C TYR A 72 1.73 -8.99 -7.47
N LEU A 73 2.37 -7.92 -7.96
CA LEU A 73 2.07 -7.36 -9.27
C LEU A 73 2.77 -8.18 -10.34
N VAL A 74 1.99 -8.69 -11.29
CA VAL A 74 2.48 -9.36 -12.50
C VAL A 74 1.89 -8.62 -13.70
N LEU A 75 2.74 -8.19 -14.62
CA LEU A 75 2.32 -7.54 -15.86
C LEU A 75 2.17 -8.61 -16.94
N VAL A 76 1.06 -8.62 -17.69
CA VAL A 76 0.78 -9.65 -18.72
C VAL A 76 0.22 -9.03 -20.00
N ASP A 77 0.79 -9.37 -21.15
CA ASP A 77 0.38 -8.88 -22.47
C ASP A 77 -0.02 -10.03 -23.38
N PHE A 78 -1.28 -10.08 -23.80
CA PHE A 78 -1.85 -11.19 -24.58
C PHE A 78 -1.93 -10.82 -26.06
N ASN A 79 -1.20 -11.54 -26.90
CA ASN A 79 -1.18 -11.31 -28.34
C ASN A 79 -2.10 -12.25 -29.11
N LYS A 80 -2.56 -11.79 -30.28
CA LYS A 80 -3.43 -12.53 -31.20
C LYS A 80 -2.82 -13.84 -31.73
N ASP A 81 -1.49 -13.94 -31.76
CA ASP A 81 -0.76 -15.14 -32.17
C ASP A 81 -0.63 -16.19 -31.05
N ARG A 82 -1.39 -16.01 -29.95
CA ARG A 82 -1.37 -16.84 -28.74
C ARG A 82 -0.05 -16.78 -27.97
N SER A 83 0.82 -15.81 -28.25
CA SER A 83 1.93 -15.47 -27.35
C SER A 83 1.46 -14.59 -26.20
N VAL A 84 2.06 -14.78 -25.02
CA VAL A 84 1.89 -13.89 -23.87
C VAL A 84 3.26 -13.51 -23.34
N LYS A 85 3.46 -12.22 -23.10
CA LYS A 85 4.63 -11.71 -22.39
C LYS A 85 4.23 -11.42 -20.95
N ALA A 86 5.02 -11.88 -19.99
CA ALA A 86 4.82 -11.61 -18.58
C ALA A 86 6.05 -10.95 -17.96
N ALA A 87 5.85 -10.08 -16.97
CA ALA A 87 6.94 -9.44 -16.24
C ALA A 87 6.66 -9.28 -14.74
N MET A 88 7.74 -9.31 -13.95
CA MET A 88 7.70 -9.03 -12.52
C MET A 88 9.01 -8.41 -12.03
N ASN A 89 8.95 -7.78 -10.85
CA ASN A 89 10.13 -7.41 -10.07
C ASN A 89 9.78 -7.56 -8.60
N ASN A 90 10.12 -8.72 -8.03
CA ASN A 90 9.81 -9.08 -6.65
C ASN A 90 10.82 -10.10 -6.13
N ILE A 91 10.58 -10.63 -4.93
CA ILE A 91 11.51 -11.56 -4.27
C ILE A 91 11.77 -12.85 -5.07
N LEU A 92 10.82 -13.30 -5.91
CA LEU A 92 10.95 -14.51 -6.74
C LEU A 92 11.86 -14.29 -7.96
N SER A 93 12.03 -13.04 -8.39
CA SER A 93 13.03 -12.66 -9.40
C SER A 93 14.34 -12.17 -8.78
N GLY A 94 14.55 -12.40 -7.48
CA GLY A 94 15.72 -11.89 -6.75
C GLY A 94 15.72 -10.36 -6.60
N ASN A 95 14.55 -9.74 -6.57
CA ASN A 95 14.35 -8.29 -6.58
C ASN A 95 14.99 -7.60 -7.79
N MET A 96 15.01 -8.30 -8.92
CA MET A 96 15.42 -7.77 -10.22
C MET A 96 14.27 -7.83 -11.21
N PHE A 97 14.27 -6.93 -12.17
CA PHE A 97 13.31 -6.98 -13.27
C PHE A 97 13.51 -8.23 -14.12
N MET A 98 12.42 -8.97 -14.35
CA MET A 98 12.40 -10.18 -15.16
C MET A 98 11.20 -10.15 -16.10
N GLU A 99 11.43 -10.57 -17.34
CA GLU A 99 10.37 -10.83 -18.32
C GLU A 99 10.57 -12.21 -18.94
N ASP A 100 9.47 -12.82 -19.36
CA ASP A 100 9.49 -14.04 -20.16
C ASP A 100 8.26 -14.14 -21.07
N SER A 101 8.37 -14.90 -22.16
CA SER A 101 7.27 -15.12 -23.10
C SER A 101 6.91 -16.58 -23.20
N SER A 102 5.62 -16.87 -23.28
CA SER A 102 5.05 -18.21 -23.39
C SER A 102 3.82 -18.20 -24.29
N SER A 103 3.10 -19.32 -24.38
CA SER A 103 1.80 -19.39 -25.04
C SER A 103 0.65 -19.38 -24.05
N TRP A 104 -0.49 -18.87 -24.48
CA TRP A 104 -1.74 -18.84 -23.73
C TRP A 104 -2.92 -19.25 -24.60
N GLU A 105 -4.01 -19.67 -23.96
CA GLU A 105 -5.27 -19.97 -24.63
C GLU A 105 -6.44 -19.78 -23.67
N VAL A 106 -7.63 -19.49 -24.21
CA VAL A 106 -8.89 -19.67 -23.47
C VAL A 106 -9.50 -21.01 -23.88
N ILE A 107 -9.43 -21.98 -22.99
CA ILE A 107 -10.08 -23.28 -23.17
C ILE A 107 -11.46 -23.27 -22.48
N THR A 108 -12.24 -24.30 -22.76
CA THR A 108 -13.51 -24.53 -22.07
C THR A 108 -13.41 -25.74 -21.15
N ASP A 109 -13.45 -25.48 -19.84
CA ASP A 109 -13.39 -26.50 -18.79
C ASP A 109 -14.26 -26.03 -17.62
N ASN A 110 -15.53 -26.44 -17.62
CA ASN A 110 -16.58 -25.96 -16.71
C ASN A 110 -16.76 -24.43 -16.72
N GLY A 111 -16.48 -23.81 -17.87
CA GLY A 111 -16.48 -22.37 -18.07
C GLY A 111 -15.27 -21.93 -18.90
N PRO A 112 -15.15 -20.62 -19.21
CA PRO A 112 -13.98 -20.08 -19.88
C PRO A 112 -12.77 -20.10 -18.93
N VAL A 113 -11.69 -20.76 -19.35
CA VAL A 113 -10.45 -20.90 -18.57
C VAL A 113 -9.29 -20.34 -19.36
N LEU A 114 -8.65 -19.29 -18.84
CA LEU A 114 -7.34 -18.84 -19.28
C LEU A 114 -6.29 -19.85 -18.80
N THR A 115 -5.53 -20.42 -19.73
CA THR A 115 -4.42 -21.35 -19.44
C THR A 115 -3.12 -20.85 -20.07
N PHE A 116 -2.01 -21.06 -19.37
CA PHE A 116 -0.66 -20.84 -19.87
C PHE A 116 -0.04 -22.18 -20.29
N ASN A 117 0.07 -22.41 -21.60
CA ASN A 117 0.32 -23.73 -22.17
C ASN A 117 1.81 -24.11 -22.21
N THR A 118 2.72 -23.13 -22.14
CA THR A 118 4.16 -23.36 -22.06
C THR A 118 4.77 -22.69 -20.84
N TYR A 119 5.87 -23.25 -20.36
CA TYR A 119 6.58 -22.73 -19.21
C TYR A 119 6.97 -21.26 -19.40
N ASN A 120 6.78 -20.47 -18.35
CA ASN A 120 7.06 -19.05 -18.29
C ASN A 120 7.66 -18.75 -16.92
N LYS A 121 8.88 -18.20 -16.89
CA LYS A 121 9.64 -17.94 -15.65
C LYS A 121 8.98 -16.92 -14.72
N VAL A 122 8.07 -16.10 -15.22
CA VAL A 122 7.32 -15.13 -14.39
C VAL A 122 6.06 -15.79 -13.83
N ILE A 123 5.23 -16.39 -14.69
CA ILE A 123 3.94 -16.96 -14.28
C ILE A 123 4.12 -18.22 -13.43
N HIS A 124 5.00 -19.13 -13.87
CA HIS A 124 5.20 -20.41 -13.19
C HIS A 124 6.11 -20.31 -11.96
N ALA A 125 6.75 -19.16 -11.71
CA ALA A 125 7.54 -18.93 -10.49
C ALA A 125 6.72 -19.17 -9.22
N PHE A 126 5.43 -18.86 -9.26
CA PHE A 126 4.53 -18.99 -8.12
C PHE A 126 4.11 -20.45 -7.84
N SER A 127 4.30 -21.35 -8.81
CA SER A 127 3.90 -22.76 -8.75
C SER A 127 5.06 -23.73 -8.97
N ASN A 128 6.30 -23.25 -9.02
CA ASN A 128 7.49 -24.09 -9.16
C ASN A 128 7.55 -25.04 -7.94
N PRO A 129 7.67 -26.36 -8.13
CA PRO A 129 7.69 -27.32 -7.02
C PRO A 129 8.95 -27.23 -6.12
N GLU A 130 9.96 -26.46 -6.52
CA GLU A 130 11.15 -26.22 -5.69
C GLU A 130 10.82 -25.31 -4.50
N ASP A 131 11.43 -25.58 -3.34
CA ASP A 131 11.37 -24.66 -2.20
C ASP A 131 11.97 -23.31 -2.58
N VAL A 132 11.29 -22.22 -2.23
CA VAL A 132 11.79 -20.86 -2.43
C VAL A 132 12.51 -20.43 -1.15
N PRO A 133 13.86 -20.32 -1.13
CA PRO A 133 14.58 -20.02 0.12
C PRO A 133 14.23 -18.64 0.71
N SER A 134 13.65 -17.76 -0.10
CA SER A 134 13.36 -16.38 0.26
C SER A 134 11.97 -16.16 0.87
N THR A 135 11.14 -17.20 1.00
CA THR A 135 9.76 -17.10 1.52
C THR A 135 9.61 -17.63 2.96
N GLY A 136 10.66 -18.25 3.50
CA GLY A 136 10.79 -18.65 4.91
C GLY A 136 11.98 -17.98 5.61
N THR A 137 12.06 -18.11 6.93
CA THR A 137 13.22 -17.66 7.72
C THR A 137 13.98 -18.86 8.28
N GLN A 138 15.19 -18.63 8.78
CA GLN A 138 15.96 -19.69 9.46
C GLN A 138 15.17 -20.27 10.66
N ASP A 139 14.40 -19.43 11.36
CA ASP A 139 13.62 -19.81 12.53
C ASP A 139 12.22 -20.36 12.18
N HIS A 140 11.69 -19.99 11.01
CA HIS A 140 10.41 -20.46 10.48
C HIS A 140 10.55 -20.84 8.99
N PRO A 141 11.17 -21.99 8.68
CA PRO A 141 11.30 -22.44 7.30
C PRO A 141 9.91 -22.78 6.75
N LYS A 142 9.61 -22.30 5.53
CA LYS A 142 8.45 -22.75 4.79
C LYS A 142 8.86 -23.92 3.91
N ASN A 143 8.18 -25.07 4.08
CA ASN A 143 8.32 -26.20 3.18
C ASN A 143 7.25 -26.07 2.09
N GLU A 144 7.70 -25.78 0.88
CA GLU A 144 6.90 -25.54 -0.31
C GLU A 144 7.10 -26.66 -1.35
N THR A 145 7.84 -27.70 -0.97
CA THR A 145 8.25 -28.79 -1.83
C THR A 145 7.03 -29.45 -2.47
N GLY A 146 7.01 -29.50 -3.80
CA GLY A 146 5.95 -30.10 -4.61
C GLY A 146 4.70 -29.24 -4.79
N VAL A 147 4.58 -28.11 -4.09
CA VAL A 147 3.40 -27.21 -4.17
C VAL A 147 3.72 -25.79 -4.59
N GLY A 148 4.98 -25.36 -4.47
CA GLY A 148 5.43 -23.97 -4.62
C GLY A 148 4.78 -23.06 -3.58
N ILE A 149 4.83 -21.75 -3.83
CA ILE A 149 4.20 -20.74 -2.95
C ILE A 149 2.67 -20.63 -3.16
N GLY A 150 2.08 -21.53 -3.94
CA GLY A 150 0.63 -21.61 -4.14
C GLY A 150 0.09 -20.75 -5.27
N GLY A 151 0.86 -20.54 -6.33
CA GLY A 151 0.37 -19.95 -7.58
C GLY A 151 -0.53 -20.89 -8.38
N ASP A 152 -1.36 -20.28 -9.20
CA ASP A 152 -2.13 -20.90 -10.28
C ASP A 152 -1.55 -20.47 -11.64
N TYR A 153 -1.67 -21.33 -12.65
CA TYR A 153 -1.39 -21.00 -14.06
C TYR A 153 -2.59 -21.29 -14.97
N GLU A 154 -3.70 -21.72 -14.38
CA GLU A 154 -5.00 -21.81 -15.04
C GLU A 154 -6.04 -21.06 -14.21
N PHE A 155 -6.84 -20.23 -14.88
CA PHE A 155 -7.76 -19.31 -14.22
C PHE A 155 -9.13 -19.33 -14.91
N VAL A 156 -10.18 -19.56 -14.13
CA VAL A 156 -11.56 -19.34 -14.59
C VAL A 156 -11.77 -17.83 -14.75
N ILE A 157 -12.27 -17.42 -15.92
CA ILE A 157 -12.65 -16.02 -16.17
C ILE A 157 -14.02 -15.79 -15.55
N VAL A 158 -14.05 -15.04 -14.44
CA VAL A 158 -15.28 -14.78 -13.66
C VAL A 158 -16.01 -13.55 -14.19
N GLN A 159 -15.26 -12.49 -14.51
CA GLN A 159 -15.80 -11.27 -15.11
C GLN A 159 -14.86 -10.75 -16.18
N ALA A 160 -15.41 -10.42 -17.35
CA ALA A 160 -14.72 -9.78 -18.47
C ALA A 160 -15.71 -8.83 -19.18
N PRO A 161 -15.91 -7.62 -18.65
CA PRO A 161 -16.81 -6.63 -19.23
C PRO A 161 -16.46 -6.30 -20.69
N GLU A 162 -17.47 -5.93 -21.47
CA GLU A 162 -17.31 -5.71 -22.90
C GLU A 162 -16.33 -4.60 -23.26
N ASP A 163 -16.24 -3.59 -22.39
CA ASP A 163 -15.34 -2.45 -22.58
C ASP A 163 -13.89 -2.72 -22.14
N ALA A 164 -13.60 -3.95 -21.70
CA ALA A 164 -12.29 -4.39 -21.21
C ALA A 164 -11.73 -3.49 -20.10
N SER A 165 -12.58 -2.88 -19.27
CA SER A 165 -12.18 -1.97 -18.18
C SER A 165 -11.49 -2.68 -17.00
N TYR A 166 -11.71 -3.98 -16.82
CA TYR A 166 -10.99 -4.85 -15.89
C TYR A 166 -11.26 -6.31 -16.27
N MET A 167 -10.59 -7.26 -15.62
CA MET A 167 -11.05 -8.66 -15.57
C MET A 167 -10.89 -9.24 -14.17
N LEU A 168 -11.79 -10.12 -13.79
CA LEU A 168 -11.67 -10.89 -12.55
C LEU A 168 -11.45 -12.35 -12.89
N LEU A 169 -10.33 -12.88 -12.46
CA LEU A 169 -9.91 -14.26 -12.64
C LEU A 169 -10.00 -15.01 -11.32
N LYS A 170 -10.28 -16.31 -11.38
CA LYS A 170 -10.23 -17.22 -10.22
C LYS A 170 -9.31 -18.39 -10.53
N GLY A 171 -8.27 -18.59 -9.73
CA GLY A 171 -7.34 -19.72 -9.89
C GLY A 171 -8.06 -21.06 -9.78
N LYS A 172 -7.79 -22.01 -10.67
CA LYS A 172 -8.48 -23.32 -10.67
C LYS A 172 -8.07 -24.20 -9.50
N LYS A 173 -6.79 -24.19 -9.11
CA LYS A 173 -6.26 -25.04 -8.04
C LYS A 173 -6.50 -24.43 -6.67
N ARG A 174 -6.28 -23.12 -6.50
CA ARG A 174 -6.34 -22.45 -5.19
C ARG A 174 -7.62 -21.66 -4.96
N GLY A 175 -8.36 -21.34 -6.01
CA GLY A 175 -9.61 -20.59 -5.90
C GLY A 175 -9.43 -19.11 -5.55
N THR A 176 -8.20 -18.57 -5.60
CA THR A 176 -7.92 -17.17 -5.29
C THR A 176 -8.38 -16.26 -6.42
N TYR A 177 -8.90 -15.09 -6.05
CA TYR A 177 -9.37 -14.08 -7.00
C TYR A 177 -8.24 -13.12 -7.35
N ASN A 178 -8.03 -12.90 -8.65
CA ASN A 178 -6.96 -12.07 -9.19
C ASN A 178 -7.56 -11.02 -10.13
N LEU A 179 -7.32 -9.74 -9.84
CA LEU A 179 -7.85 -8.63 -10.63
C LEU A 179 -6.83 -8.22 -11.68
N LEU A 180 -7.30 -8.11 -12.93
CA LEU A 180 -6.56 -7.50 -14.02
C LEU A 180 -7.12 -6.10 -14.25
N THR A 181 -6.24 -5.10 -14.28
CA THR A 181 -6.56 -3.74 -14.71
C THR A 181 -5.73 -3.36 -15.93
N PRO A 182 -6.29 -2.65 -16.92
CA PRO A 182 -5.54 -2.25 -18.11
C PRO A 182 -4.26 -1.49 -17.77
N MET A 183 -3.19 -1.78 -18.50
CA MET A 183 -1.97 -0.99 -18.45
C MET A 183 -2.01 0.12 -19.49
N GLU A 184 -1.64 1.33 -19.10
CA GLU A 184 -1.59 2.48 -20.01
C GLU A 184 -0.62 2.22 -21.17
N GLN A 185 -1.01 2.62 -22.38
CA GLN A 185 -0.23 2.39 -23.59
C GLN A 185 1.11 3.12 -23.54
N GLY A 186 2.19 2.43 -23.94
CA GLY A 186 3.53 3.01 -24.03
C GLY A 186 4.29 3.10 -22.71
N VAL A 187 3.67 2.77 -21.58
CA VAL A 187 4.37 2.64 -20.29
C VAL A 187 5.24 1.38 -20.31
N LYS A 188 6.52 1.50 -19.95
CA LYS A 188 7.41 0.35 -19.81
C LYS A 188 7.11 -0.40 -18.52
N TYR A 189 7.23 -1.72 -18.58
CA TYR A 189 6.93 -2.62 -17.47
C TYR A 189 7.82 -2.37 -16.25
N SER A 190 9.12 -2.16 -16.48
CA SER A 190 10.07 -1.80 -15.42
C SER A 190 9.70 -0.48 -14.73
N ASP A 191 9.28 0.51 -15.51
CA ASP A 191 8.98 1.85 -15.01
C ASP A 191 7.71 1.81 -14.16
N TYR A 192 6.68 1.08 -14.59
CA TYR A 192 5.46 0.87 -13.82
C TYR A 192 5.73 0.21 -12.47
N ILE A 193 6.46 -0.91 -12.44
CA ILE A 193 6.73 -1.62 -11.18
C ILE A 193 7.60 -0.77 -10.24
N ASN A 194 8.59 -0.07 -10.78
CA ASN A 194 9.41 0.85 -10.00
C ASN A 194 8.60 2.01 -9.43
N GLU A 195 7.64 2.53 -10.19
CA GLU A 195 6.72 3.57 -9.74
C GLU A 195 5.84 3.06 -8.58
N MET A 196 5.21 1.88 -8.72
CA MET A 196 4.37 1.31 -7.66
C MET A 196 5.18 1.00 -6.40
N THR A 197 6.40 0.47 -6.56
CA THR A 197 7.32 0.23 -5.44
C THR A 197 7.71 1.53 -4.73
N SER A 198 7.95 2.60 -5.49
CA SER A 198 8.32 3.91 -4.93
C SER A 198 7.15 4.56 -4.22
N PHE A 199 5.94 4.47 -4.80
CA PHE A 199 4.70 4.96 -4.21
C PHE A 199 4.40 4.21 -2.90
N GLN A 200 4.46 2.88 -2.89
CA GLN A 200 4.28 2.06 -1.67
C GLN A 200 5.24 2.49 -0.56
N LYS A 201 6.54 2.63 -0.87
CA LYS A 201 7.56 3.05 0.13
C LYS A 201 7.35 4.47 0.64
N GLN A 202 6.83 5.36 -0.19
CA GLN A 202 6.51 6.73 0.20
C GLN A 202 5.29 6.78 1.11
N MET A 203 4.27 5.98 0.84
CA MET A 203 3.02 5.98 1.62
C MET A 203 3.09 5.05 2.86
N PHE A 204 3.96 4.05 2.85
CA PHE A 204 4.02 3.06 3.92
C PHE A 204 5.48 2.80 4.29
N PRO A 205 6.17 3.75 4.95
CA PRO A 205 7.59 3.61 5.28
C PRO A 205 7.81 2.68 6.48
N SER A 206 8.59 1.61 6.29
CA SER A 206 8.84 0.58 7.32
C SER A 206 9.65 1.02 8.55
N LYS A 207 10.26 2.20 8.53
CA LYS A 207 11.23 2.65 9.55
C LYS A 207 10.66 3.70 10.51
N ILE A 208 9.45 4.16 10.27
CA ILE A 208 8.81 5.21 11.05
C ILE A 208 7.75 4.56 11.95
N PRO A 209 7.74 4.85 13.27
CA PRO A 209 6.80 4.26 14.22
C PRO A 209 5.45 4.99 14.16
N THR A 210 4.93 5.14 12.95
CA THR A 210 3.60 5.65 12.63
C THR A 210 2.67 4.48 12.32
N PHE A 211 1.38 4.77 12.34
CA PHE A 211 0.35 3.88 11.81
C PHE A 211 -0.56 4.68 10.91
N ASP A 212 -1.17 4.01 9.95
CA ASP A 212 -2.27 4.60 9.20
C ASP A 212 -3.58 4.37 9.93
N VAL A 213 -4.56 5.20 9.59
CA VAL A 213 -5.86 5.21 10.23
C VAL A 213 -6.91 4.90 9.18
N ILE A 214 -7.63 3.79 9.38
CA ILE A 214 -8.77 3.44 8.56
C ILE A 214 -10.05 3.93 9.23
N HIS A 215 -10.84 4.70 8.49
CA HIS A 215 -12.13 5.23 8.90
C HIS A 215 -13.21 4.43 8.18
N PHE A 216 -14.02 3.68 8.93
CA PHE A 216 -15.18 2.93 8.45
C PHE A 216 -16.47 3.50 9.06
N GLY A 217 -16.97 4.60 8.51
CA GLY A 217 -18.06 5.35 9.14
C GLY A 217 -17.60 5.84 10.52
N ASP A 218 -18.32 5.44 11.58
CA ASP A 218 -17.98 5.81 12.97
C ASP A 218 -16.87 4.93 13.59
N SER A 219 -16.49 3.83 12.93
CA SER A 219 -15.46 2.91 13.45
C SER A 219 -14.07 3.29 12.92
N ILE A 220 -13.09 3.36 13.83
CA ILE A 220 -11.71 3.72 13.50
C ILE A 220 -10.77 2.56 13.84
N TYR A 221 -9.87 2.25 12.92
CA TYR A 221 -8.88 1.18 13.06
C TYR A 221 -7.47 1.73 12.80
N LYS A 222 -6.47 1.16 13.46
CA LYS A 222 -5.07 1.31 13.09
C LYS A 222 -4.73 0.30 12.00
N MET A 223 -3.84 0.70 11.11
CA MET A 223 -3.22 -0.14 10.08
C MET A 223 -1.71 0.01 10.22
N GLU A 224 -1.06 -1.02 10.78
CA GLU A 224 0.36 -1.05 11.11
C GLU A 224 1.11 -2.05 10.22
N GLY A 225 2.38 -1.76 9.90
CA GLY A 225 3.21 -2.66 9.10
C GLY A 225 2.72 -2.82 7.67
N ALA A 226 2.26 -1.73 7.05
CA ALA A 226 1.69 -1.76 5.70
C ALA A 226 2.76 -1.77 4.58
N ASP A 227 4.06 -1.73 4.90
CA ASP A 227 5.15 -1.48 3.94
C ASP A 227 5.30 -2.59 2.89
N ASP A 228 5.04 -3.84 3.28
CA ASP A 228 5.05 -5.02 2.39
C ASP A 228 3.66 -5.37 1.84
N GLY A 229 2.63 -4.59 2.19
CA GLY A 229 1.25 -4.83 1.79
C GLY A 229 0.50 -5.84 2.65
N ILE A 230 1.04 -6.28 3.81
CA ILE A 230 0.34 -7.14 4.78
C ILE A 230 0.20 -6.39 6.13
N PRO A 231 -0.74 -5.45 6.22
CA PRO A 231 -0.92 -4.71 7.47
C PRO A 231 -1.59 -5.55 8.55
N ASN A 232 -1.22 -5.30 9.81
CA ASN A 232 -2.04 -5.61 10.96
C ASN A 232 -3.08 -4.49 11.15
N ILE A 233 -4.36 -4.86 11.16
CA ILE A 233 -5.50 -3.95 11.27
C ILE A 233 -6.28 -4.28 12.54
N TYR A 234 -6.48 -3.31 13.42
CA TYR A 234 -7.17 -3.53 14.69
C TYR A 234 -7.86 -2.24 15.18
N PRO A 235 -8.90 -2.32 16.04
CA PRO A 235 -9.62 -1.13 16.49
C PRO A 235 -8.69 -0.13 17.19
N TYR A 236 -8.85 1.16 16.93
CA TYR A 236 -7.88 2.21 17.26
C TYR A 236 -7.43 2.25 18.73
N ASN A 237 -8.36 1.94 19.64
CA ASN A 237 -8.16 2.01 21.10
C ASN A 237 -7.83 0.66 21.75
N LEU A 238 -7.63 -0.40 20.97
CA LEU A 238 -7.36 -1.74 21.50
C LEU A 238 -5.91 -2.16 21.26
N ASP A 239 -5.51 -3.22 21.95
CA ASP A 239 -4.19 -3.83 21.80
C ASP A 239 -4.07 -4.58 20.47
N GLY A 240 -3.04 -4.27 19.69
CA GLY A 240 -2.85 -4.81 18.34
C GLY A 240 -2.39 -6.26 18.29
N VAL A 241 -1.91 -6.83 19.41
CA VAL A 241 -1.56 -8.25 19.52
C VAL A 241 -2.81 -9.07 19.82
N LEU A 242 -3.67 -8.59 20.71
CA LEU A 242 -4.90 -9.30 21.10
C LEU A 242 -6.04 -9.17 20.08
N ASN A 243 -6.00 -8.17 19.19
CA ASN A 243 -7.07 -7.84 18.26
C ASN A 243 -6.61 -7.84 16.80
N GLU A 244 -5.58 -8.63 16.49
CA GLU A 244 -4.99 -8.68 15.16
C GLU A 244 -6.00 -9.08 14.08
N SER A 245 -5.95 -8.39 12.94
CA SER A 245 -6.67 -8.77 11.73
C SER A 245 -5.87 -8.35 10.52
N PHE A 246 -5.66 -9.26 9.59
CA PHE A 246 -4.88 -8.97 8.39
C PHE A 246 -5.80 -8.75 7.19
N ASN A 247 -5.43 -7.80 6.33
CA ASN A 247 -6.03 -7.70 5.01
C ASN A 247 -4.96 -7.26 4.00
N PRO A 248 -4.34 -8.21 3.29
CA PRO A 248 -3.32 -7.88 2.32
C PRO A 248 -3.86 -6.96 1.22
N PHE A 249 -3.01 -6.07 0.72
CA PHE A 249 -3.37 -5.18 -0.38
C PHE A 249 -2.24 -5.06 -1.39
N LEU A 250 -2.59 -4.54 -2.55
CA LEU A 250 -1.63 -4.06 -3.54
C LEU A 250 -1.98 -2.64 -3.94
N VAL A 251 -0.95 -1.87 -4.27
CA VAL A 251 -1.11 -0.57 -4.92
C VAL A 251 -0.94 -0.72 -6.42
N THR A 252 -1.83 -0.07 -7.17
CA THR A 252 -1.78 0.00 -8.63
C THR A 252 -2.01 1.44 -9.09
N LYS A 253 -1.75 1.69 -10.36
CA LYS A 253 -2.05 2.95 -11.03
C LYS A 253 -2.81 2.70 -12.32
N ASN A 254 -3.81 3.55 -12.58
CA ASN A 254 -4.56 3.60 -13.82
C ASN A 254 -4.73 5.08 -14.22
N GLY A 255 -4.16 5.46 -15.36
CA GLY A 255 -4.01 6.87 -15.73
C GLY A 255 -3.21 7.63 -14.68
N SER A 256 -3.73 8.77 -14.22
CA SER A 256 -3.10 9.56 -13.15
C SER A 256 -3.38 9.05 -11.73
N ASP A 257 -4.32 8.13 -11.57
CA ASP A 257 -4.87 7.77 -10.27
C ASP A 257 -4.15 6.55 -9.69
N TYR A 258 -3.72 6.65 -8.42
CA TYR A 258 -3.23 5.52 -7.65
C TYR A 258 -4.37 4.88 -6.88
N PHE A 259 -4.33 3.56 -6.78
CA PHE A 259 -5.32 2.76 -6.09
C PHE A 259 -4.63 1.90 -5.05
N LEU A 260 -5.31 1.69 -3.91
CA LEU A 260 -5.03 0.64 -2.95
C LEU A 260 -6.22 -0.31 -3.00
N ARG A 261 -5.96 -1.60 -3.21
CA ARG A 261 -7.02 -2.61 -3.21
C ARG A 261 -6.68 -3.74 -2.25
N PHE A 262 -7.52 -3.90 -1.23
CA PHE A 262 -7.48 -5.10 -0.41
C PHE A 262 -7.81 -6.33 -1.25
N ARG A 263 -7.10 -7.44 -1.01
CA ARG A 263 -7.37 -8.70 -1.71
C ARG A 263 -8.84 -9.07 -1.60
N ASP A 264 -9.35 -9.12 -0.37
CA ASP A 264 -10.72 -9.48 -0.04
C ASP A 264 -11.50 -8.26 0.48
N PRO A 265 -12.80 -8.15 0.13
CA PRO A 265 -13.64 -7.10 0.67
C PRO A 265 -13.87 -7.31 2.17
N LYS A 266 -13.84 -6.23 2.95
CA LYS A 266 -14.32 -6.21 4.34
C LYS A 266 -15.69 -5.58 4.41
N VAL A 267 -16.62 -6.24 5.10
CA VAL A 267 -18.00 -5.76 5.27
C VAL A 267 -18.13 -5.04 6.61
N TYR A 268 -18.59 -3.80 6.57
CA TYR A 268 -18.92 -2.99 7.75
C TYR A 268 -20.38 -2.57 7.68
N GLY A 269 -21.21 -3.17 8.53
CA GLY A 269 -22.66 -3.03 8.43
C GLY A 269 -23.17 -3.57 7.09
N THR A 270 -23.72 -2.70 6.25
CA THR A 270 -24.21 -3.03 4.90
C THR A 270 -23.21 -2.69 3.80
N THR A 271 -22.10 -2.03 4.11
CA THR A 271 -21.13 -1.55 3.12
C THR A 271 -19.98 -2.53 2.97
N SER A 272 -19.74 -2.98 1.74
CA SER A 272 -18.56 -3.79 1.39
C SER A 272 -17.45 -2.86 0.92
N VAL A 273 -16.28 -2.91 1.57
CA VAL A 273 -15.14 -2.04 1.29
C VAL A 273 -13.95 -2.85 0.80
N GLN A 274 -13.34 -2.43 -0.30
CA GLN A 274 -12.23 -3.17 -0.91
C GLN A 274 -11.22 -2.28 -1.65
N GLU A 275 -11.70 -1.33 -2.46
CA GLU A 275 -10.88 -0.52 -3.35
C GLU A 275 -10.92 0.94 -2.93
N PHE A 276 -9.76 1.58 -2.94
CA PHE A 276 -9.58 2.98 -2.58
C PHE A 276 -8.77 3.68 -3.67
N ARG A 277 -9.12 4.92 -3.96
CA ARG A 277 -8.36 5.81 -4.84
C ARG A 277 -7.66 6.87 -4.00
N TYR A 278 -6.39 7.12 -4.27
CA TYR A 278 -5.63 8.17 -3.61
C TYR A 278 -6.09 9.57 -4.06
N ASN A 279 -6.41 10.42 -3.10
CA ASN A 279 -6.73 11.82 -3.29
C ASN A 279 -5.58 12.67 -2.73
N ALA A 280 -4.80 13.30 -3.61
CA ALA A 280 -3.63 14.09 -3.23
C ALA A 280 -3.98 15.40 -2.50
N GLU A 281 -5.15 15.99 -2.74
CA GLU A 281 -5.58 17.22 -2.07
C GLU A 281 -5.94 16.95 -0.60
N LYS A 282 -6.63 15.83 -0.35
CA LYS A 282 -7.01 15.40 1.01
C LYS A 282 -5.90 14.62 1.71
N ASP A 283 -4.93 14.07 0.95
CA ASP A 283 -3.88 13.17 1.43
C ASP A 283 -4.50 11.91 2.07
N GLN A 284 -5.37 11.26 1.32
CA GLN A 284 -6.20 10.14 1.76
C GLN A 284 -6.41 9.13 0.64
N PHE A 285 -6.47 7.83 0.96
CA PHE A 285 -7.07 6.83 0.09
C PHE A 285 -8.57 6.76 0.36
N GLN A 286 -9.40 7.26 -0.56
CA GLN A 286 -10.85 7.29 -0.41
C GLN A 286 -11.48 6.09 -1.08
N MET A 287 -12.43 5.42 -0.41
CA MET A 287 -13.12 4.27 -0.96
C MET A 287 -13.80 4.65 -2.27
N VAL A 288 -13.69 3.76 -3.26
CA VAL A 288 -14.39 3.88 -4.53
C VAL A 288 -15.12 2.60 -4.88
N THR A 289 -16.25 2.75 -5.56
CA THR A 289 -16.93 1.63 -6.23
C THR A 289 -17.04 1.94 -7.71
N LYS A 290 -16.84 0.91 -8.54
CA LYS A 290 -16.99 1.05 -9.99
C LYS A 290 -18.45 1.22 -10.38
N ASN A 291 -18.69 2.14 -11.30
CA ASN A 291 -19.95 2.30 -12.03
C ASN A 291 -19.62 2.41 -13.53
N GLY A 292 -19.47 1.25 -14.19
CA GLY A 292 -18.88 1.20 -15.53
C GLY A 292 -17.40 1.61 -15.49
N LYS A 293 -17.03 2.61 -16.30
CA LYS A 293 -15.67 3.19 -16.35
C LYS A 293 -15.41 4.24 -15.26
N ASP A 294 -16.46 4.75 -14.63
CA ASP A 294 -16.35 5.79 -13.62
C ASP A 294 -16.24 5.19 -12.21
N PHE A 295 -15.68 5.98 -11.29
CA PHE A 295 -15.61 5.65 -9.88
C PHE A 295 -16.53 6.57 -9.07
N VAL A 296 -17.35 5.98 -8.22
CA VAL A 296 -18.14 6.71 -7.22
C VAL A 296 -17.36 6.70 -5.91
N VAL A 297 -17.04 7.88 -5.39
CA VAL A 297 -16.31 8.05 -4.12
C VAL A 297 -17.28 7.91 -2.95
N ASN A 298 -16.86 7.20 -1.91
CA ASN A 298 -17.52 7.22 -0.62
C ASN A 298 -16.65 7.97 0.40
N GLU A 299 -17.09 9.17 0.80
CA GLU A 299 -16.32 10.03 1.69
C GLU A 299 -16.30 9.57 3.14
N ASN A 300 -17.20 8.67 3.55
CA ASN A 300 -17.26 8.13 4.91
C ASN A 300 -16.27 6.97 5.15
N PHE A 301 -15.61 6.53 4.08
CA PHE A 301 -14.71 5.38 4.10
C PHE A 301 -13.38 5.75 3.48
N TYR A 302 -12.34 5.90 4.29
CA TYR A 302 -11.02 6.29 3.79
C TYR A 302 -9.90 5.81 4.71
N ILE A 303 -8.70 5.76 4.15
CA ILE A 303 -7.45 5.57 4.89
C ILE A 303 -6.71 6.90 4.87
N SER A 304 -6.28 7.35 6.03
CA SER A 304 -5.39 8.51 6.19
C SER A 304 -4.10 8.08 6.87
N GLY A 305 -3.03 8.85 6.70
CA GLY A 305 -1.89 8.72 7.57
C GLY A 305 -2.17 9.13 9.01
N ASP A 306 -1.13 9.09 9.83
CA ASP A 306 -1.16 9.38 11.25
C ASP A 306 -1.40 10.88 11.55
N ASP A 307 -1.80 11.21 12.78
CA ASP A 307 -1.91 12.60 13.22
C ASP A 307 -0.51 13.19 13.54
N PRO A 308 -0.05 14.24 12.81
CA PRO A 308 1.25 14.85 13.06
C PRO A 308 1.43 15.37 14.48
N LEU A 309 0.37 15.89 15.11
CA LEU A 309 0.44 16.44 16.46
C LEU A 309 0.60 15.35 17.51
N ARG A 310 -0.23 14.30 17.45
CA ARG A 310 -0.07 13.09 18.27
C ARG A 310 1.32 12.51 18.09
N PHE A 311 1.74 12.27 16.85
CA PHE A 311 3.03 11.65 16.55
C PHE A 311 4.20 12.47 17.11
N PHE A 312 4.22 13.79 16.89
CA PHE A 312 5.25 14.67 17.45
C PHE A 312 5.30 14.63 18.99
N ASN A 313 4.14 14.66 19.64
CA ASN A 313 4.04 14.64 21.10
C ASN A 313 4.50 13.30 21.71
N GLU A 314 4.24 12.20 21.03
CA GLU A 314 4.53 10.84 21.51
C GLU A 314 5.87 10.31 21.00
N THR A 315 6.55 11.01 20.09
CA THR A 315 7.82 10.57 19.47
C THR A 315 8.86 10.05 20.49
N ALA A 316 8.95 10.66 21.67
CA ALA A 316 9.89 10.24 22.71
C ALA A 316 9.52 8.91 23.37
N THR A 317 8.24 8.54 23.41
CA THR A 317 7.72 7.34 24.07
C THR A 317 7.49 6.17 23.10
N LEU A 318 7.57 6.40 21.79
CA LEU A 318 7.24 5.42 20.74
C LEU A 318 8.36 4.42 20.39
N ALA A 319 9.54 4.48 21.01
CA ALA A 319 10.65 3.58 20.67
C ALA A 319 11.52 3.24 21.88
N GLU A 320 12.20 2.08 21.82
CA GLU A 320 13.22 1.65 22.81
C GLU A 320 14.37 2.66 22.97
N LYS A 321 14.56 3.56 21.99
CA LYS A 321 15.51 4.67 22.04
C LYS A 321 14.76 5.99 21.85
N LEU A 322 15.02 6.95 22.74
CA LEU A 322 14.51 8.32 22.64
C LEU A 322 14.87 8.94 21.28
N LYS A 323 13.88 9.03 20.38
CA LYS A 323 14.01 9.75 19.12
C LYS A 323 14.07 11.25 19.35
N SER A 324 14.66 11.97 18.41
CA SER A 324 14.71 13.42 18.46
C SER A 324 14.45 14.04 17.11
N TRP A 325 13.91 15.25 17.14
CA TRP A 325 13.66 16.03 15.94
C TRP A 325 14.87 16.91 15.63
N ARG A 326 15.23 17.06 14.36
CA ARG A 326 16.39 17.83 13.92
C ARG A 326 16.04 18.80 12.83
N MET A 327 16.65 19.99 12.89
CA MET A 327 16.63 20.95 11.81
C MET A 327 18.06 21.23 11.37
N THR A 328 18.35 20.94 10.12
CA THR A 328 19.60 21.27 9.44
C THR A 328 19.36 22.42 8.45
N ASN A 329 20.43 22.92 7.84
CA ASN A 329 20.28 23.94 6.79
C ASN A 329 19.55 23.43 5.53
N ALA A 330 19.47 22.11 5.32
CA ALA A 330 18.78 21.52 4.18
C ALA A 330 17.26 21.40 4.37
N ASN A 331 16.78 21.50 5.61
CA ASN A 331 15.35 21.43 5.91
C ASN A 331 14.62 22.68 5.38
N GLY A 332 13.38 22.48 4.93
CA GLY A 332 12.51 23.57 4.50
C GLY A 332 12.24 24.57 5.62
N LYS A 333 12.22 25.86 5.28
CA LYS A 333 11.90 26.95 6.20
C LYS A 333 11.38 28.16 5.45
N SER A 334 10.49 28.90 6.10
CA SER A 334 9.99 30.19 5.62
C SER A 334 11.11 31.23 5.44
N GLU A 335 10.88 32.25 4.62
CA GLU A 335 11.84 33.34 4.42
C GLU A 335 12.06 34.16 5.72
N SER A 336 10.99 34.35 6.50
CA SER A 336 11.05 35.04 7.79
C SER A 336 11.98 34.30 8.77
N PHE A 337 11.79 32.98 8.93
CA PHE A 337 12.63 32.15 9.78
C PHE A 337 14.05 32.03 9.22
N LYS A 338 14.19 31.90 7.90
CA LYS A 338 15.49 31.82 7.21
C LYS A 338 16.34 33.05 7.49
N THR A 339 15.76 34.25 7.48
CA THR A 339 16.47 35.48 7.81
C THR A 339 17.06 35.43 9.22
N VAL A 340 16.27 34.99 10.21
CA VAL A 340 16.75 34.83 11.60
C VAL A 340 17.87 33.79 11.67
N TYR A 341 17.66 32.61 11.08
CA TYR A 341 18.63 31.53 11.07
C TYR A 341 19.96 31.93 10.42
N ASP A 342 19.91 32.61 9.27
CA ASP A 342 21.11 33.01 8.51
C ASP A 342 21.89 34.12 9.24
N ASN A 343 21.19 35.04 9.92
CA ASN A 343 21.81 36.05 10.78
C ASN A 343 22.57 35.41 11.94
N VAL A 344 21.96 34.43 12.63
CA VAL A 344 22.65 33.68 13.68
C VAL A 344 23.81 32.89 13.10
N ALA A 345 23.64 32.19 11.99
CA ALA A 345 24.72 31.46 11.33
C ALA A 345 25.90 32.36 10.96
N LYS A 346 25.66 33.60 10.50
CA LYS A 346 26.69 34.61 10.23
C LYS A 346 27.40 35.04 11.52
N ALA A 347 26.66 35.25 12.62
CA ALA A 347 27.25 35.58 13.91
C ALA A 347 28.16 34.45 14.43
N PHE A 348 27.75 33.18 14.31
CA PHE A 348 28.60 32.03 14.62
C PHE A 348 29.92 32.07 13.84
N ARG A 349 29.85 32.27 12.51
CA ARG A 349 31.04 32.34 11.64
C ARG A 349 31.98 33.47 12.05
N SER A 350 31.45 34.63 12.45
CA SER A 350 32.27 35.75 12.94
C SER A 350 33.06 35.43 14.22
N LYS A 351 32.65 34.40 14.97
CA LYS A 351 33.35 33.88 16.14
C LYS A 351 34.20 32.64 15.85
N GLY A 352 34.37 32.24 14.59
CA GLY A 352 35.18 31.08 14.20
C GLY A 352 34.52 29.73 14.47
N ILE A 353 33.20 29.68 14.64
CA ILE A 353 32.41 28.44 14.79
C ILE A 353 31.33 28.38 13.69
N THR A 354 30.80 27.20 13.41
CA THR A 354 29.79 27.02 12.36
C THR A 354 28.53 26.40 12.94
N LEU A 355 27.40 27.11 12.85
CA LEU A 355 26.09 26.53 13.19
C LEU A 355 25.85 25.28 12.33
N ASN A 356 25.60 24.14 12.98
CA ASN A 356 25.50 22.84 12.35
C ASN A 356 24.03 22.41 12.21
N MET A 357 23.31 22.32 13.33
CA MET A 357 21.90 21.94 13.36
C MET A 357 21.23 22.39 14.66
N LEU A 358 19.91 22.38 14.68
CA LEU A 358 19.11 22.45 15.90
C LEU A 358 18.54 21.07 16.21
N GLN A 359 18.44 20.71 17.48
CA GLN A 359 17.88 19.44 17.92
C GLN A 359 16.79 19.66 18.96
N PHE A 360 15.66 19.02 18.77
CA PHE A 360 14.44 19.16 19.55
C PHE A 360 14.18 17.84 20.24
N LYS A 361 14.20 17.84 21.57
CA LYS A 361 14.07 16.62 22.37
C LYS A 361 13.11 16.84 23.53
N LYS A 362 11.99 16.12 23.49
CA LYS A 362 11.13 15.95 24.67
C LYS A 362 11.87 15.12 25.72
N LYS A 363 11.71 15.46 26.99
CA LYS A 363 12.25 14.67 28.09
C LYS A 363 11.13 13.92 28.78
N ASP A 364 11.47 12.77 29.37
CA ASP A 364 10.53 11.87 30.03
C ASP A 364 9.91 12.45 31.31
N ARG A 365 10.46 13.56 31.82
CA ARG A 365 9.90 14.29 32.96
C ARG A 365 8.89 15.33 32.46
N GLU A 366 7.72 15.33 33.10
CA GLU A 366 6.55 16.16 32.87
C GLU A 366 6.83 17.54 32.23
N ASN A 367 6.13 17.84 31.12
CA ASN A 367 6.05 19.17 30.48
C ASN A 367 7.38 19.88 30.18
N PHE A 368 8.44 19.11 29.89
CA PHE A 368 9.77 19.65 29.66
C PHE A 368 10.34 19.28 28.29
N TYR A 369 10.89 20.27 27.61
CA TYR A 369 11.48 20.14 26.28
C TYR A 369 12.86 20.79 26.26
N GLN A 370 13.78 20.21 25.49
CA GLN A 370 15.09 20.81 25.25
C GLN A 370 15.30 21.09 23.78
N ILE A 371 15.77 22.30 23.49
CA ILE A 371 16.26 22.67 22.16
C ILE A 371 17.77 22.83 22.25
N GLY A 372 18.49 22.02 21.50
CA GLY A 372 19.94 22.02 21.41
C GLY A 372 20.41 22.82 20.21
N ILE A 373 21.36 23.73 20.41
CA ILE A 373 22.11 24.37 19.32
C ILE A 373 23.40 23.58 19.14
N SER A 374 23.53 22.92 17.99
CA SER A 374 24.75 22.22 17.59
C SER A 374 25.60 23.09 16.68
N PHE A 375 26.91 23.11 16.92
CA PHE A 375 27.87 23.84 16.10
C PHE A 375 29.20 23.09 15.99
N ARG A 376 29.93 23.36 14.90
CA ARG A 376 31.30 22.88 14.72
C ARG A 376 32.30 23.91 15.24
N ASN A 377 33.30 23.41 15.96
CA ASN A 377 34.47 24.15 16.40
C ASN A 377 35.71 23.37 15.96
N GLY A 378 36.29 23.76 14.82
CA GLY A 378 37.26 22.92 14.12
C GLY A 378 36.65 21.57 13.71
N LEU A 379 37.29 20.47 14.12
CA LEU A 379 36.83 19.09 13.83
C LEU A 379 35.77 18.58 14.82
N GLN A 380 35.54 19.28 15.94
CA GLN A 380 34.59 18.86 16.96
C GLN A 380 33.19 19.37 16.67
N THR A 381 32.19 18.52 16.90
CA THR A 381 30.78 18.92 16.94
C THR A 381 30.35 19.01 18.39
N VAL A 382 29.90 20.19 18.80
CA VAL A 382 29.39 20.46 20.15
C VAL A 382 27.89 20.68 20.04
N ILE A 383 27.14 20.27 21.06
CA ILE A 383 25.73 20.63 21.24
C ILE A 383 25.56 21.17 22.66
N VAL A 384 24.91 22.33 22.77
CA VAL A 384 24.50 22.90 24.06
C VAL A 384 22.99 23.01 24.10
N TRP A 385 22.42 22.72 25.26
CA TRP A 385 20.98 22.59 25.43
C TRP A 385 20.37 23.79 26.15
N TYR A 386 19.13 24.09 25.80
CA TYR A 386 18.31 25.13 26.37
C TYR A 386 16.96 24.53 26.77
N ASP A 387 16.48 24.91 27.94
CA ASP A 387 15.28 24.35 28.56
C ASP A 387 14.05 25.16 28.18
N TYR A 388 12.96 24.45 27.87
CA TYR A 388 11.66 25.01 27.54
C TYR A 388 10.57 24.32 28.36
N THR A 389 9.59 25.11 28.82
CA THR A 389 8.30 24.53 29.22
C THR A 389 7.56 24.05 27.99
N TYR A 390 6.85 22.94 28.10
CA TYR A 390 6.08 22.33 27.03
C TYR A 390 4.63 22.12 27.44
N ALA A 391 3.70 22.56 26.61
CA ALA A 391 2.29 22.23 26.70
C ALA A 391 1.76 21.75 25.35
N LYS A 392 0.79 20.84 25.36
CA LYS A 392 0.02 20.41 24.20
C LYS A 392 -1.45 20.73 24.46
N ASP A 393 -2.14 21.22 23.44
CA ASP A 393 -3.60 21.20 23.34
C ASP A 393 -4.01 20.62 21.98
N ASP A 394 -5.31 20.58 21.67
CA ASP A 394 -5.82 19.96 20.43
C ASP A 394 -5.41 20.71 19.15
N THR A 395 -4.90 21.94 19.27
CA THR A 395 -4.53 22.80 18.14
C THR A 395 -3.03 22.88 17.92
N GLY A 396 -2.21 22.36 18.84
CA GLY A 396 -0.77 22.38 18.68
C GLY A 396 0.03 22.23 19.97
N ILE A 397 1.27 22.71 19.92
CA ILE A 397 2.21 22.72 21.03
C ILE A 397 2.56 24.15 21.41
N THR A 398 2.81 24.41 22.69
CA THR A 398 3.37 25.67 23.17
C THR A 398 4.72 25.41 23.82
N LEU A 399 5.73 26.14 23.37
CA LEU A 399 7.08 26.12 23.91
C LEU A 399 7.37 27.49 24.51
N ASN A 400 7.97 27.56 25.70
CA ASN A 400 8.46 28.83 26.25
C ASN A 400 9.88 28.63 26.77
N PHE A 401 10.82 29.45 26.29
CA PHE A 401 12.20 29.41 26.76
C PHE A 401 12.27 29.72 28.25
N SER A 402 12.88 28.82 29.01
CA SER A 402 13.07 28.96 30.44
C SER A 402 14.46 29.49 30.76
N ALA A 403 15.50 28.72 30.45
CA ALA A 403 16.88 29.03 30.79
C ALA A 403 17.88 28.18 29.98
N PRO A 404 19.16 28.56 29.92
CA PRO A 404 20.22 27.66 29.46
C PRO A 404 20.38 26.46 30.40
N SER A 405 20.47 25.25 29.86
CA SER A 405 20.49 24.02 30.67
C SER A 405 21.84 23.76 31.36
N SER A 406 22.87 24.55 31.07
CA SER A 406 24.24 24.34 31.57
C SER A 406 25.13 25.57 31.37
N THR A 407 26.27 25.61 32.07
CA THR A 407 27.30 26.66 31.90
C THR A 407 27.78 26.80 30.45
N PRO A 408 28.07 25.72 29.68
CA PRO A 408 28.40 25.84 28.26
C PRO A 408 27.32 26.54 27.42
N ALA A 409 26.04 26.30 27.72
CA ALA A 409 24.92 26.94 27.02
C ALA A 409 24.86 28.45 27.32
N GLN A 410 25.08 28.84 28.58
CA GLN A 410 25.20 30.25 28.97
C GLN A 410 26.41 30.91 28.30
N THR A 411 27.57 30.25 28.29
CA THR A 411 28.79 30.74 27.64
C THR A 411 28.60 30.97 26.14
N LEU A 412 27.84 30.10 25.47
CA LEU A 412 27.52 30.30 24.05
C LEU A 412 26.70 31.58 23.83
N LEU A 413 25.68 31.84 24.66
CA LEU A 413 24.87 33.05 24.55
C LEU A 413 25.67 34.32 24.84
N THR A 414 26.64 34.27 25.77
CA THR A 414 27.55 35.40 25.99
C THR A 414 28.48 35.62 24.78
N ARG A 415 28.97 34.54 24.16
CA ARG A 415 29.89 34.61 23.00
C ARG A 415 29.18 35.02 21.71
N VAL A 416 27.94 34.56 21.51
CA VAL A 416 27.10 34.82 20.34
C VAL A 416 25.69 35.23 20.81
N PRO A 417 25.50 36.50 21.21
CA PRO A 417 24.20 36.99 21.70
C PRO A 417 23.06 36.79 20.70
N GLU A 418 23.34 36.81 19.40
CA GLU A 418 22.36 36.61 18.33
C GLU A 418 21.67 35.25 18.42
N ALA A 419 22.31 34.22 18.98
CA ALA A 419 21.68 32.92 19.22
C ALA A 419 20.39 33.02 20.06
N ARG A 420 20.27 34.07 20.90
CA ARG A 420 19.06 34.32 21.67
C ARG A 420 17.83 34.51 20.79
N THR A 421 17.99 35.14 19.61
CA THR A 421 16.88 35.37 18.68
C THR A 421 16.29 34.06 18.16
N LEU A 422 17.10 33.02 17.94
CA LEU A 422 16.61 31.67 17.62
C LEU A 422 15.88 31.04 18.81
N LEU A 423 16.31 31.28 20.04
CA LEU A 423 15.62 30.70 21.21
C LEU A 423 14.25 31.37 21.44
N ASP A 424 14.20 32.69 21.26
CA ASP A 424 12.96 33.45 21.40
C ASP A 424 11.97 33.11 20.27
N ILE A 425 12.44 32.84 19.04
CA ILE A 425 11.55 32.42 17.95
C ILE A 425 10.87 31.07 18.22
N PHE A 426 11.42 30.22 19.09
CA PHE A 426 10.76 28.98 19.50
C PHE A 426 9.83 29.18 20.70
N SER A 427 9.82 30.35 21.34
CA SER A 427 9.02 30.62 22.53
C SER A 427 7.61 31.09 22.17
N GLN A 428 6.84 30.19 21.57
CA GLN A 428 5.47 30.47 21.13
C GLN A 428 4.68 29.16 20.93
N LYS A 429 3.42 29.34 20.50
CA LYS A 429 2.56 28.25 20.06
C LYS A 429 2.80 27.92 18.58
N PHE A 430 2.89 26.63 18.27
CA PHE A 430 3.02 26.09 16.93
C PHE A 430 1.90 25.09 16.64
N THR A 431 1.33 25.18 15.44
CA THR A 431 0.61 24.04 14.86
C THR A 431 1.64 23.05 14.31
N VAL A 432 1.34 21.76 14.44
CA VAL A 432 2.19 20.68 13.93
C VAL A 432 1.48 20.06 12.74
N THR A 433 2.11 20.09 11.58
CA THR A 433 1.55 19.54 10.34
C THR A 433 2.52 18.58 9.67
N ARG A 434 2.01 17.71 8.81
CA ARG A 434 2.84 16.96 7.85
C ARG A 434 3.71 17.92 7.02
N GLU A 435 4.91 17.47 6.61
CA GLU A 435 5.68 18.21 5.60
C GLU A 435 5.07 17.99 4.20
N LYS A 436 4.96 16.73 3.78
CA LYS A 436 4.47 16.32 2.46
C LYS A 436 3.20 15.48 2.55
N THR A 437 3.23 14.42 3.35
CA THR A 437 2.11 13.48 3.53
C THR A 437 2.04 13.05 4.99
N ALA A 438 0.85 12.71 5.48
CA ALA A 438 0.62 12.16 6.82
C ALA A 438 1.00 10.67 6.91
N PHE A 439 1.13 10.01 5.76
CA PHE A 439 1.56 8.62 5.61
C PHE A 439 3.06 8.44 5.90
N ASP A 440 3.85 9.51 5.79
CA ASP A 440 5.26 9.55 6.17
C ASP A 440 5.55 10.80 7.02
N LEU A 441 5.59 10.59 8.34
CA LEU A 441 5.94 11.63 9.30
C LEU A 441 7.43 11.62 9.68
N ASN A 442 8.31 11.08 8.85
CA ASN A 442 9.75 11.26 9.03
C ASN A 442 10.17 12.74 9.03
N SER A 443 9.36 13.60 8.41
CA SER A 443 9.48 15.05 8.52
C SER A 443 8.14 15.71 8.83
N ILE A 444 8.18 16.73 9.67
CA ILE A 444 7.03 17.53 10.07
C ILE A 444 7.33 19.01 9.94
N LYS A 445 6.29 19.82 9.81
CA LYS A 445 6.36 21.28 9.74
C LYS A 445 5.74 21.87 11.00
N LEU A 446 6.48 22.76 11.65
CA LEU A 446 5.97 23.60 12.73
C LEU A 446 5.67 24.97 12.17
N VAL A 447 4.42 25.42 12.30
CA VAL A 447 3.96 26.73 11.83
C VAL A 447 3.54 27.56 13.03
N SER A 448 4.05 28.79 13.13
CA SER A 448 3.67 29.69 14.23
C SER A 448 2.16 29.94 14.20
N ALA A 449 1.52 29.84 15.37
CA ALA A 449 0.12 30.19 15.53
C ALA A 449 -0.12 31.73 15.48
N MET A 450 0.94 32.53 15.60
CA MET A 450 0.87 33.99 15.53
C MET A 450 1.14 34.53 14.11
N ASP A 451 1.96 33.82 13.31
CA ASP A 451 2.29 34.19 11.94
C ASP A 451 2.48 32.94 11.06
N ALA A 452 1.53 32.68 10.16
CA ALA A 452 1.60 31.55 9.24
C ALA A 452 2.80 31.62 8.27
N ASN A 453 3.42 32.80 8.08
CA ASN A 453 4.64 32.96 7.31
C ASN A 453 5.91 32.64 8.10
N GLN A 454 5.80 32.25 9.38
CA GLN A 454 6.91 31.82 10.21
C GLN A 454 6.79 30.32 10.51
N TRP A 455 7.54 29.53 9.74
CA TRP A 455 7.56 28.07 9.84
C TRP A 455 8.94 27.47 9.51
N PHE A 456 9.16 26.25 10.00
CA PHE A 456 10.34 25.43 9.72
C PHE A 456 9.98 23.93 9.75
N VAL A 457 10.79 23.12 9.07
CA VAL A 457 10.65 21.67 9.00
C VAL A 457 11.66 20.97 9.91
N LEU A 458 11.20 19.95 10.62
CA LEU A 458 12.01 19.05 11.41
C LEU A 458 12.00 17.65 10.80
N SER A 459 13.15 16.96 10.82
CA SER A 459 13.25 15.55 10.46
C SER A 459 13.54 14.69 11.69
N LEU A 460 12.94 13.51 11.74
CA LEU A 460 13.10 12.53 12.80
C LEU A 460 14.49 11.89 12.75
N MET A 461 15.06 11.59 13.92
CA MET A 461 16.34 10.88 14.07
C MET A 461 16.32 9.85 15.18
#